data_AF-A0A958IX72-F1
#
_entry.id   AF-A0A958IX72-F1
#
_cell.length_a   1.000
_cell.length_b   1.000
_cell.length_c   1.000
_cell.angle_alpha   90.00
_cell.angle_beta   90.00
_cell.angle_gamma   90.00
#
_symmetry.space_group_name_H-M   'P 1'
#
loop_
_entity.id
_entity.type
_entity.pdbx_description
1 polymer ?
#
loop_
_entity_poly.entity_id
_entity_poly.type
_entity_poly.pdbx_seq_one_letter_code
_entity_poly.pdbx_strand_id
1 'polypeptide(L)' 'IQQSVILINELEPDYILPQHRDTMTETEQNRYWTHGYSREVRLMLSKTLKERYHILGMGKKIEIR' A
#
# COMPACT_ATOMS: atom_id res chain seq x y z
N ILE A 1 -7.93 -0.17 -6.54
CA ILE A 1 -7.85 -1.17 -5.43
C ILE A 1 -7.79 -2.58 -5.98
N GLN A 2 -8.83 -3.07 -6.68
CA GLN A 2 -8.90 -4.46 -7.16
C GLN A 2 -7.70 -4.86 -8.03
N GLN A 3 -7.25 -3.99 -8.94
CA GLN A 3 -6.10 -4.24 -9.80
C GLN A 3 -4.81 -4.45 -8.99
N SER A 4 -4.61 -3.66 -7.92
CA SER A 4 -3.49 -3.84 -7.00
C SER A 4 -3.58 -5.17 -6.25
N VAL A 5 -4.78 -5.55 -5.79
CA VAL A 5 -5.01 -6.82 -5.10
C VAL A 5 -4.75 -8.00 -6.03
N ILE A 6 -5.24 -7.98 -7.27
CA ILE A 6 -4.97 -9.01 -8.28
C ILE A 6 -3.47 -9.14 -8.50
N LEU A 7 -2.79 -8.03 -8.77
CA LEU A 7 -1.35 -8.03 -9.05
C LEU A 7 -0.51 -8.54 -7.87
N ILE A 8 -0.82 -8.11 -6.64
CA ILE A 8 -0.09 -8.55 -5.45
C ILE A 8 -0.29 -10.05 -5.19
N ASN A 9 -1.50 -10.57 -5.38
CA ASN A 9 -1.75 -12.00 -5.21
C ASN A 9 -1.10 -12.83 -6.33
N GLU A 10 -1.04 -12.32 -7.56
CA GLU A 10 -0.38 -13.02 -8.68
C GLU A 10 1.14 -13.09 -8.49
N LEU A 11 1.75 -12.02 -8.00
CA LEU A 11 3.21 -11.94 -7.85
C LEU A 11 3.74 -12.51 -6.54
N GLU A 12 2.88 -12.65 -5.52
CA GLU A 12 3.24 -13.06 -4.14
C GLU A 12 4.56 -12.45 -3.59
N PRO A 13 4.74 -11.13 -3.66
CA PRO A 13 6.01 -10.50 -3.34
C PRO A 13 6.43 -10.70 -1.87
N ASP A 14 7.75 -10.71 -1.63
CA ASP A 14 8.33 -10.82 -0.28
C ASP A 14 8.14 -9.52 0.53
N TYR A 15 8.11 -8.36 -0.14
CA TYR A 15 7.94 -7.05 0.47
C TYR A 15 6.98 -6.19 -0.35
N ILE A 16 6.00 -5.58 0.32
CA ILE A 16 5.04 -4.67 -0.31
C ILE A 16 5.11 -3.32 0.40
N LEU A 17 5.52 -2.28 -0.34
CA LEU A 17 5.69 -0.92 0.18
C LEU A 17 4.82 0.08 -0.61
N PRO A 18 3.55 0.30 -0.22
CA PRO A 18 2.72 1.29 -0.90
C PRO A 18 3.29 2.70 -0.77
N GLN A 19 3.33 3.41 -1.89
CA GLN A 19 3.82 4.79 -1.98
C GLN A 19 2.65 5.78 -2.22
N HIS A 20 2.98 7.04 -2.46
CA HIS A 20 2.07 8.13 -2.87
C HIS A 20 1.10 8.65 -1.79
N ARG A 21 0.65 7.81 -0.84
CA ARG A 21 -0.12 8.22 0.35
C ARG A 21 0.61 9.28 1.18
N ASP A 22 -0.15 10.14 1.86
CA ASP A 22 0.33 11.21 2.77
C ASP A 22 1.29 12.25 2.15
N THR A 23 1.49 12.25 0.83
CA THR A 23 2.41 13.19 0.18
C THR A 23 1.80 14.57 -0.05
N MET A 24 0.48 14.67 -0.07
CA MET A 24 -0.27 15.90 -0.25
C MET A 24 -1.44 15.98 0.73
N THR A 25 -1.84 17.20 1.09
CA THR A 25 -3.06 17.43 1.87
C THR A 25 -4.27 17.00 1.05
N GLU A 26 -5.01 16.03 1.57
CA GLU A 26 -6.21 15.53 0.92
C GLU A 26 -7.33 16.57 0.96
N THR A 27 -7.95 16.81 -0.20
CA THR A 27 -9.19 17.57 -0.35
C THR A 27 -10.21 16.72 -1.09
N GLU A 28 -11.48 17.11 -1.06
CA GLU A 28 -12.53 16.40 -1.79
C GLU A 28 -12.23 16.28 -3.30
N GLN A 29 -11.62 17.33 -3.88
CA GLN A 29 -11.29 17.38 -5.31
C GLN A 29 -10.11 16.47 -5.68
N ASN A 30 -9.19 16.20 -4.75
CA ASN A 30 -7.96 15.46 -5.03
C ASN A 30 -7.94 14.04 -4.43
N ARG A 31 -8.88 13.72 -3.53
CA ARG A 31 -8.95 12.45 -2.79
C ARG A 31 -8.77 11.22 -3.67
N TYR A 32 -9.36 11.23 -4.86
CA TYR A 32 -9.32 10.07 -5.77
C TYR A 32 -7.90 9.56 -6.03
N TRP A 33 -6.94 10.47 -6.19
CA TRP A 33 -5.56 10.13 -6.52
C TRP A 33 -4.59 10.32 -5.35
N THR A 34 -4.91 11.16 -4.35
CA THR A 34 -4.03 11.40 -3.19
C THR A 34 -4.16 10.35 -2.08
N HIS A 35 -5.34 9.75 -1.90
CA HIS A 35 -5.60 8.83 -0.79
C HIS A 35 -4.79 7.52 -0.87
N GLY A 36 -4.59 7.01 -2.08
CA GLY A 36 -3.82 5.79 -2.36
C GLY A 36 -4.46 4.47 -1.91
N TYR A 37 -5.43 4.49 -0.99
CA TYR A 37 -6.21 3.32 -0.52
C TYR A 37 -5.35 2.14 -0.03
N SER A 38 -4.18 2.44 0.54
CA SER A 38 -3.19 1.43 0.97
C SER A 38 -3.71 0.50 2.07
N ARG A 39 -4.56 1.00 2.97
CA ARG A 39 -5.11 0.20 4.07
C ARG A 39 -6.21 -0.73 3.58
N GLU A 40 -7.04 -0.26 2.66
CA GLU A 40 -8.11 -1.01 2.00
C GLU A 40 -7.52 -2.15 1.17
N VAL A 41 -6.46 -1.88 0.39
CA VAL A 41 -5.72 -2.92 -0.32
C VAL A 41 -5.21 -3.97 0.66
N ARG A 42 -4.53 -3.55 1.74
CA ARG A 42 -4.02 -4.48 2.76
C ARG A 42 -5.14 -5.35 3.36
N LEU A 43 -6.32 -4.79 3.64
CA LEU A 43 -7.45 -5.55 4.21
C LEU A 43 -7.93 -6.69 3.31
N MET A 44 -7.81 -6.53 1.99
CA MET A 44 -8.23 -7.53 1.00
C MET A 44 -7.20 -8.63 0.71
N LEU A 45 -5.97 -8.52 1.21
CA LEU A 45 -4.92 -9.51 1.00
C LEU A 45 -5.06 -10.73 1.93
N SER A 46 -4.40 -11.83 1.55
CA SER A 46 -4.23 -13.01 2.42
C SER A 46 -3.47 -12.65 3.70
N LYS A 47 -3.53 -13.51 4.73
CA LYS A 47 -2.82 -13.26 6.00
C LYS A 47 -1.31 -13.09 5.79
N THR A 48 -0.71 -13.98 5.00
CA THR A 48 0.73 -13.93 4.68
C THR A 48 1.12 -12.62 3.99
N LEU A 49 0.35 -12.19 2.97
CA LEU A 49 0.65 -10.95 2.25
C LEU A 49 0.40 -9.70 3.10
N LYS A 50 -0.56 -9.74 4.04
CA LYS A 50 -0.76 -8.67 5.04
C LYS A 50 0.46 -8.46 5.94
N GLU A 51 1.16 -9.53 6.30
CA GLU A 51 2.36 -9.48 7.14
C GLU A 51 3.56 -8.89 6.37
N ARG A 52 3.62 -9.10 5.05
CA ARG A 52 4.60 -8.52 4.12
C ARG A 52 4.26 -7.10 3.65
N TYR A 53 3.15 -6.53 4.10
CA TYR A 53 2.65 -5.21 3.69
C TYR A 53 3.04 -4.12 4.68
N HIS A 54 4.07 -3.34 4.31
CA HIS A 54 4.73 -2.36 5.17
C HIS A 54 4.36 -0.93 4.79
N ILE A 55 3.44 -0.33 5.54
CA ILE A 55 3.10 1.10 5.41
C ILE A 55 4.10 1.90 6.25
N LEU A 56 5.06 2.55 5.60
CA LEU A 56 6.05 3.37 6.26
C LEU A 56 5.58 4.82 6.42
N GLY A 57 5.97 5.44 7.53
CA GLY A 57 5.87 6.89 7.70
C GLY A 57 6.92 7.63 6.87
N MET A 58 6.70 8.91 6.60
CA MET A 58 7.64 9.74 5.84
C MET A 58 9.04 9.71 6.47
N GLY A 59 10.07 9.48 5.65
CA GLY A 59 11.47 9.38 6.08
C GLY A 59 11.84 8.10 6.83
N LYS A 60 10.92 7.15 7.01
CA LYS A 60 11.23 5.83 7.58
C LYS A 60 11.77 4.88 6.51
N LYS A 61 12.53 3.88 6.95
CA LYS A 61 13.09 2.82 6.10
C LYS A 61 12.86 1.45 6.73
N ILE A 62 12.89 0.41 5.90
CA ILE A 62 13.13 -0.97 6.33
C ILE A 62 14.47 -1.42 5.77
N GLU A 63 15.10 -2.37 6.45
CA GLU A 63 16.28 -3.05 5.94
C GLU A 63 15.82 -4.39 5.36
N ILE A 64 16.13 -4.64 4.09
CA ILE A 64 15.88 -5.90 3.41
C ILE A 64 17.21 -6.67 3.44
N ARG A 65 17.15 -7.94 3.82
CA ARG A 65 18.30 -8.84 3.89
C ARG A 65 18.23 -9.88 2.79
#